data_AF-G5E3D9-F1
#
_entry.id   AF-G5E3D9-F1
#
_cell.length_a   1.000
_cell.length_b   1.000
_cell.length_c   1.000
_cell.angle_alpha   90.00
_cell.angle_beta   90.00
_cell.angle_gamma   90.00
#
_symmetry.space_group_name_H-M   'P 1'
#
loop_
_entity.id
_entity.type
_entity.pdbx_description
1 polymer ?
#
loop_
_entity_poly.entity_id
_entity_poly.type
_entity_poly.pdbx_seq_one_letter_code
_entity_poly.pdbx_strand_id
1 'polypeptide(L)'
;NGSQRVVTDGVISEEECRELLRLTNAAASAGDGYRGANSPHTPNEKFYKQEDRKDLSHPVHADNCILNAEANMCIKEHPAYTFRDYSAILYLNGDFEGGIFIFTELDAKTVTTEVRPQCGRMVGFSSGAENPHGVYAVTKGQRCAVALW
;
A
#
# COMPACT_ATOMS: atom_id res chain seq x y z
N ASN A 1 -16.58 6.61 -6.07
CA ASN A 1 -17.13 5.91 -4.86
C ASN A 1 -16.93 4.40 -4.99
N GLY A 2 -15.74 3.89 -4.61
CA GLY A 2 -15.37 2.48 -4.73
C GLY A 2 -16.20 1.58 -3.80
N SER A 3 -16.93 0.62 -4.39
CA SER A 3 -17.92 -0.24 -3.71
C SER A 3 -17.40 -1.63 -3.34
N GLN A 4 -16.16 -1.96 -3.71
CA GLN A 4 -15.57 -3.30 -3.57
C GLN A 4 -14.29 -3.26 -2.73
N ARG A 5 -14.43 -2.81 -1.49
CA ARG A 5 -13.34 -2.73 -0.51
C ARG A 5 -13.85 -2.99 0.90
N VAL A 6 -13.01 -3.58 1.73
CA VAL A 6 -13.28 -3.95 3.12
C VAL A 6 -12.08 -3.61 3.99
N VAL A 7 -12.35 -3.16 5.21
CA VAL A 7 -11.35 -3.06 6.28
C VAL A 7 -11.80 -4.01 7.38
N THR A 8 -10.90 -4.87 7.81
CA THR A 8 -11.13 -5.79 8.92
C THR A 8 -9.98 -5.69 9.91
N ASP A 9 -10.32 -5.69 11.19
CA ASP A 9 -9.36 -5.65 12.28
C ASP A 9 -9.20 -7.04 12.90
N GLY A 10 -8.06 -7.28 13.55
CA GLY A 10 -7.80 -8.54 14.27
C GLY A 10 -7.62 -9.76 13.36
N VAL A 11 -7.14 -9.57 12.12
CA VAL A 11 -6.74 -10.69 11.24
C VAL A 11 -5.57 -11.47 11.83
N ILE A 12 -4.67 -10.75 12.51
CA ILE A 12 -3.64 -11.31 13.38
C ILE A 12 -3.66 -10.58 14.71
N SER A 13 -3.19 -11.25 15.75
CA SER A 13 -3.05 -10.71 17.10
C SER A 13 -1.84 -9.78 17.26
N GLU A 14 -1.84 -9.01 18.34
CA GLU A 14 -0.69 -8.17 18.74
C GLU A 14 0.59 -8.98 18.98
N GLU A 15 0.48 -10.23 19.41
CA GLU A 15 1.64 -11.12 19.59
C GLU A 15 2.23 -11.56 18.25
N GLU A 16 1.38 -11.93 17.30
CA GLU A 16 1.78 -12.30 15.95
C GLU A 16 2.42 -11.11 15.20
N CYS A 17 1.86 -9.90 15.33
CA CYS A 17 2.50 -8.69 14.82
C CYS A 17 3.92 -8.52 15.38
N ARG A 18 4.10 -8.64 16.71
CA ARG A 18 5.42 -8.49 17.34
C ARG A 18 6.42 -9.52 16.82
N GLU A 19 6.02 -10.79 16.69
CA GLU A 19 6.95 -11.82 16.20
C GLU A 19 7.28 -11.62 14.71
N LEU A 20 6.30 -11.27 13.86
CA LEU A 20 6.55 -10.95 12.46
C LEU A 20 7.47 -9.73 12.29
N LEU A 21 7.27 -8.69 13.09
CA LEU A 21 8.17 -7.52 13.10
C LEU A 21 9.57 -7.90 13.58
N ARG A 22 9.69 -8.75 14.60
CA ARG A 22 10.97 -9.24 15.13
C ARG A 22 11.75 -9.98 14.05
N LEU A 23 11.10 -10.89 13.33
CA LEU A 23 11.70 -11.64 12.21
C LEU A 23 12.10 -10.71 11.07
N THR A 24 11.23 -9.77 10.71
CA THR A 24 11.49 -8.78 9.66
C THR A 24 12.73 -7.94 9.99
N ASN A 25 12.82 -7.40 11.20
CA ASN A 25 13.95 -6.59 11.63
C ASN A 25 15.26 -7.38 11.77
N ALA A 26 15.18 -8.68 12.01
CA ALA A 26 16.36 -9.53 12.19
C ALA A 26 16.96 -10.04 10.86
N ALA A 27 16.11 -10.30 9.85
CA ALA A 27 16.53 -11.04 8.66
C ALA A 27 16.19 -10.35 7.33
N ALA A 28 15.16 -9.49 7.29
CA ALA A 28 14.71 -8.94 6.02
C ALA A 28 15.70 -7.91 5.47
N SER A 29 15.95 -7.99 4.18
CA SER A 29 16.69 -7.00 3.42
C SER A 29 15.79 -6.40 2.33
N ALA A 30 16.06 -5.17 1.91
CA ALA A 30 15.30 -4.57 0.81
C ALA A 30 15.50 -5.40 -0.48
N GLY A 31 14.40 -5.82 -1.12
CA GLY A 31 14.45 -6.70 -2.29
C GLY A 31 14.71 -8.18 -1.95
N ASP A 32 14.62 -8.56 -0.67
CA ASP A 32 14.56 -9.97 -0.27
C ASP A 32 13.33 -10.63 -0.94
N GLY A 33 13.50 -11.87 -1.41
CA GLY A 33 12.54 -12.56 -2.29
C GLY A 33 12.60 -12.17 -3.78
N TYR A 34 13.27 -11.07 -4.15
CA TYR A 34 13.45 -10.61 -5.54
C TYR A 34 14.91 -10.66 -6.00
N ARG A 35 15.75 -11.51 -5.38
CA ARG A 35 17.20 -11.60 -5.66
C ARG A 35 17.91 -10.24 -5.55
N GLY A 36 17.45 -9.38 -4.64
CA GLY A 36 17.97 -8.02 -4.45
C GLY A 36 17.48 -7.00 -5.48
N ALA A 37 16.68 -7.41 -6.47
CA ALA A 37 16.09 -6.52 -7.46
C ALA A 37 14.81 -5.88 -6.88
N ASN A 38 14.97 -4.80 -6.12
CA ASN A 38 13.84 -3.95 -5.78
C ASN A 38 13.38 -3.14 -7.01
N SER A 39 12.09 -2.87 -7.11
CA SER A 39 11.49 -2.12 -8.22
C SER A 39 10.48 -1.10 -7.71
N PRO A 40 10.93 -0.08 -6.96
CA PRO A 40 10.03 0.94 -6.46
C PRO A 40 9.44 1.74 -7.63
N HIS A 41 8.18 2.15 -7.50
CA HIS A 41 7.49 3.00 -8.46
C HIS A 41 8.11 4.40 -8.50
N THR A 42 8.65 4.85 -7.36
CA THR A 42 9.36 6.14 -7.25
C THR A 42 10.54 6.04 -6.29
N PRO A 43 11.55 6.92 -6.39
CA PRO A 43 12.61 7.03 -5.38
C PRO A 43 12.11 7.31 -3.95
N ASN A 44 10.86 7.81 -3.85
CA ASN A 44 10.19 8.18 -2.61
C ASN A 44 9.48 7.02 -1.92
N GLU A 45 9.44 5.84 -2.54
CA GLU A 45 8.85 4.63 -1.96
C GLU A 45 9.78 4.06 -0.88
N LYS A 46 9.75 4.70 0.29
CA LYS A 46 10.51 4.33 1.49
C LYS A 46 9.55 4.00 2.63
N PHE A 47 9.91 2.96 3.39
CA PHE A 47 9.12 2.47 4.52
C PHE A 47 9.46 3.13 5.85
N TYR A 48 10.50 3.96 5.88
CA TYR A 48 11.02 4.65 7.08
C TYR A 48 10.88 6.16 6.96
N LYS A 49 11.05 6.85 8.09
CA LYS A 49 11.02 8.31 8.21
C LYS A 49 11.74 9.03 7.06
N GLN A 50 11.03 9.97 6.43
CA GLN A 50 11.56 11.01 5.55
C GLN A 50 11.07 12.38 6.06
N GLU A 51 12.00 13.27 6.44
CA GLU A 51 11.66 14.57 7.06
C GLU A 51 10.90 15.51 6.11
N ASP A 52 9.91 16.22 6.66
CA ASP A 52 9.15 17.31 6.03
C ASP A 52 8.42 16.98 4.71
N ARG A 53 8.14 15.70 4.46
CA ARG A 53 7.39 15.26 3.27
C ARG A 53 5.88 15.43 3.44
N LYS A 54 5.23 15.94 2.40
CA LYS A 54 3.76 16.13 2.31
C LYS A 54 3.13 15.42 1.12
N ASP A 55 3.96 14.78 0.30
CA ASP A 55 3.59 14.01 -0.89
C ASP A 55 3.46 12.52 -0.55
N LEU A 56 3.21 11.72 -1.58
CA LEU A 56 3.04 10.27 -1.46
C LEU A 56 4.40 9.58 -1.41
N SER A 57 4.55 8.60 -0.52
CA SER A 57 5.65 7.61 -0.62
C SER A 57 5.34 6.59 -1.70
N HIS A 58 4.09 6.13 -1.77
CA HIS A 58 3.61 5.23 -2.81
C HIS A 58 2.62 5.98 -3.70
N PRO A 59 2.93 6.21 -4.99
CA PRO A 59 2.06 6.97 -5.88
C PRO A 59 0.70 6.28 -6.04
N VAL A 60 -0.31 7.07 -6.40
CA VAL A 60 -1.63 6.50 -6.73
C VAL A 60 -1.51 5.60 -7.95
N HIS A 61 -2.02 4.37 -7.84
CA HIS A 61 -2.02 3.38 -8.89
C HIS A 61 -3.22 2.42 -8.74
N ALA A 62 -3.40 1.53 -9.71
CA ALA A 62 -4.26 0.36 -9.61
C ALA A 62 -3.42 -0.90 -9.88
N ASP A 63 -3.74 -2.01 -9.22
CA ASP A 63 -2.90 -3.21 -9.22
C ASP A 63 -3.03 -4.06 -10.50
N ASN A 64 -4.11 -3.89 -11.27
CA ASN A 64 -4.38 -4.70 -12.46
C ASN A 64 -4.55 -3.91 -13.78
N CYS A 65 -4.31 -2.60 -13.77
CA CYS A 65 -4.42 -1.76 -14.95
C CYS A 65 -3.48 -0.56 -14.91
N ILE A 66 -3.16 -0.03 -16.09
CA ILE A 66 -2.37 1.19 -16.26
C ILE A 66 -3.30 2.37 -16.00
N LEU A 67 -3.11 3.05 -14.87
CA LEU A 67 -3.91 4.23 -14.52
C LEU A 67 -3.46 5.44 -15.33
N ASN A 68 -4.35 5.96 -16.17
CA ASN A 68 -4.22 7.26 -16.81
C ASN A 68 -5.19 8.25 -16.16
N ALA A 69 -4.68 9.00 -15.18
CA ALA A 69 -5.46 9.95 -14.41
C ALA A 69 -5.94 11.17 -15.22
N GLU A 70 -5.20 11.56 -16.27
CA GLU A 70 -5.59 12.69 -17.13
C GLU A 70 -6.80 12.34 -18.00
N ALA A 71 -6.84 11.11 -18.51
CA ALA A 71 -7.94 10.58 -19.30
C ALA A 71 -9.08 9.96 -18.44
N ASN A 72 -8.90 9.85 -17.12
CA ASN A 72 -9.78 9.08 -16.23
C ASN A 72 -10.01 7.64 -16.74
N MET A 73 -8.94 6.98 -17.18
CA MET A 73 -8.98 5.62 -17.72
C MET A 73 -8.07 4.70 -16.93
N CYS A 74 -8.45 3.42 -16.84
CA CYS A 74 -7.56 2.36 -16.38
C CYS A 74 -7.49 1.26 -17.44
N ILE A 75 -6.32 1.13 -18.07
CA ILE A 75 -6.16 0.29 -19.26
C ILE A 75 -5.62 -1.07 -18.87
N LYS A 76 -6.39 -2.14 -19.14
CA LYS A 76 -6.00 -3.52 -18.86
C LYS A 76 -5.19 -4.09 -20.02
N GLU A 77 -3.92 -3.71 -20.09
CA GLU A 77 -2.98 -4.23 -21.08
C GLU A 77 -1.57 -4.39 -20.50
N HIS A 78 -0.69 -5.11 -21.20
CA HIS A 78 0.71 -5.19 -20.82
C HIS A 78 1.34 -3.78 -20.76
N PRO A 79 2.08 -3.42 -19.70
CA PRO A 79 2.68 -4.30 -18.68
C PRO A 79 1.88 -4.52 -17.39
N ALA A 80 0.60 -4.12 -17.32
CA ALA A 80 -0.19 -4.34 -16.11
C ALA A 80 -0.44 -5.82 -15.83
N TYR A 81 -0.51 -6.17 -14.54
CA TYR A 81 -0.87 -7.51 -14.09
C TYR A 81 -2.39 -7.72 -14.15
N THR A 82 -2.93 -7.81 -15.36
CA THR A 82 -4.39 -7.84 -15.62
C THR A 82 -5.12 -9.02 -14.99
N PHE A 83 -4.39 -10.04 -14.52
CA PHE A 83 -4.92 -11.23 -13.85
C PHE A 83 -5.12 -11.05 -12.34
N ARG A 84 -4.68 -9.93 -11.74
CA ARG A 84 -4.95 -9.63 -10.32
C ARG A 84 -6.38 -9.14 -10.18
N ASP A 85 -7.24 -9.91 -9.52
CA ASP A 85 -8.64 -9.52 -9.31
C ASP A 85 -8.83 -8.77 -7.99
N TYR A 86 -8.10 -9.17 -6.95
CA TYR A 86 -8.16 -8.59 -5.61
C TYR A 86 -6.76 -8.34 -5.07
N SER A 87 -6.65 -7.37 -4.19
CA SER A 87 -5.44 -7.06 -3.44
C SER A 87 -5.79 -6.93 -1.97
N ALA A 88 -4.85 -7.27 -1.11
CA ALA A 88 -4.98 -7.08 0.33
C ALA A 88 -3.68 -6.61 0.94
N ILE A 89 -3.76 -5.69 1.89
CA ILE A 89 -2.62 -5.18 2.65
C ILE A 89 -2.88 -5.44 4.13
N LEU A 90 -2.09 -6.31 4.75
CA LEU A 90 -2.10 -6.58 6.19
C LEU A 90 -1.06 -5.70 6.88
N TYR A 91 -1.48 -4.90 7.85
CA TYR A 91 -0.60 -4.01 8.61
C TYR A 91 -0.06 -4.71 9.86
N LEU A 92 1.25 -4.61 10.05
CA LEU A 92 1.95 -5.26 11.16
C LEU A 92 2.15 -4.32 12.35
N ASN A 93 2.03 -3.01 12.14
CA ASN A 93 2.26 -2.01 13.19
C ASN A 93 1.47 -0.71 12.94
N GLY A 94 1.47 0.18 13.94
CA GLY A 94 0.82 1.50 13.89
C GLY A 94 1.57 2.59 14.65
N ASP A 95 2.77 2.30 15.15
CA ASP A 95 3.65 3.17 15.93
C ASP A 95 4.54 4.04 15.01
N PHE A 96 3.92 4.77 14.08
CA PHE A 96 4.58 5.68 13.15
C PHE A 96 3.71 6.91 12.85
N GLU A 97 4.30 7.94 12.25
CA GLU A 97 3.57 9.14 11.79
C GLU A 97 3.59 9.20 10.24
N GLY A 98 2.50 9.71 9.65
CA GLY A 98 2.29 9.67 8.20
C GLY A 98 1.84 8.28 7.72
N GLY A 99 2.28 7.84 6.54
CA GLY A 99 2.09 6.45 6.07
C GLY A 99 0.64 5.97 5.90
N ILE A 100 -0.32 6.89 5.89
CA ILE A 100 -1.75 6.60 5.74
C ILE A 100 -1.99 6.07 4.32
N PHE A 101 -2.74 4.97 4.23
CA PHE A 101 -3.18 4.41 2.95
C PHE A 101 -4.43 5.16 2.50
N ILE A 102 -4.48 5.58 1.23
CA ILE A 102 -5.58 6.35 0.69
C ILE A 102 -6.16 5.68 -0.55
N PHE A 103 -7.47 5.81 -0.73
CA PHE A 103 -8.13 5.56 -2.00
C PHE A 103 -8.50 6.89 -2.64
N THR A 104 -8.44 6.97 -3.97
CA THR A 104 -8.84 8.14 -4.74
C THR A 104 -9.90 7.78 -5.78
N GLU A 105 -10.50 8.79 -6.40
CA GLU A 105 -11.16 8.61 -7.70
C GLU A 105 -10.09 8.39 -8.81
N LEU A 106 -10.53 8.13 -10.05
CA LEU A 106 -9.65 7.87 -11.20
C LEU A 106 -8.72 9.04 -11.55
N ASP A 107 -9.04 10.26 -11.10
CA ASP A 107 -8.22 11.46 -11.28
C ASP A 107 -6.92 11.47 -10.46
N ALA A 108 -6.71 10.44 -9.62
CA ALA A 108 -5.57 10.26 -8.72
C ALA A 108 -5.35 11.41 -7.71
N LYS A 109 -6.34 12.29 -7.52
CA LYS A 109 -6.26 13.50 -6.70
C LYS A 109 -7.35 13.58 -5.66
N THR A 110 -8.57 13.21 -6.04
CA THR A 110 -9.74 13.29 -5.17
C THR A 110 -9.73 12.12 -4.22
N VAL A 111 -9.23 12.34 -2.99
CA VAL A 111 -9.23 11.33 -1.92
C VAL A 111 -10.65 11.00 -1.52
N THR A 112 -11.01 9.72 -1.58
CA THR A 112 -12.36 9.23 -1.20
C THR A 112 -12.38 8.68 0.20
N THR A 113 -11.27 8.08 0.65
CA THR A 113 -11.18 7.40 1.95
C THR A 113 -9.74 7.24 2.38
N GLU A 114 -9.52 7.33 3.68
CA GLU A 114 -8.24 7.07 4.33
C GLU A 114 -8.35 5.83 5.22
N VAL A 115 -7.34 4.97 5.18
CA VAL A 115 -7.18 3.82 6.08
C VAL A 115 -5.92 4.03 6.90
N ARG A 116 -6.10 4.20 8.21
CA ARG A 116 -5.00 4.32 9.16
C ARG A 116 -4.47 2.92 9.51
N PRO A 117 -3.19 2.60 9.24
CA PRO A 117 -2.62 1.32 9.61
C PRO A 117 -2.55 1.13 11.12
N GLN A 118 -2.77 -0.11 11.56
CA GLN A 118 -2.57 -0.56 12.93
C GLN A 118 -2.30 -2.06 12.88
N CYS A 119 -1.65 -2.63 13.91
CA CYS A 119 -1.43 -4.07 13.98
C CYS A 119 -2.74 -4.84 13.76
N GLY A 120 -2.69 -5.88 12.92
CA GLY A 120 -3.81 -6.79 12.69
C GLY A 120 -4.92 -6.23 11.80
N ARG A 121 -4.84 -4.97 11.39
CA ARG A 121 -5.76 -4.40 10.39
C ARG A 121 -5.36 -4.87 8.99
N MET A 122 -6.33 -5.34 8.23
CA MET A 122 -6.19 -5.63 6.81
C MET A 122 -7.17 -4.78 6.01
N VAL A 123 -6.70 -4.19 4.92
CA VAL A 123 -7.56 -3.65 3.87
C VAL A 123 -7.55 -4.61 2.70
N GLY A 124 -8.72 -5.01 2.21
CA GLY A 124 -8.90 -5.83 1.01
C GLY A 124 -9.76 -5.09 0.00
N PHE A 125 -9.42 -5.16 -1.28
CA PHE A 125 -10.12 -4.41 -2.33
C PHE A 125 -9.95 -5.08 -3.69
N SER A 126 -10.86 -4.84 -4.62
CA SER A 126 -10.68 -5.25 -6.02
C SER A 126 -9.62 -4.39 -6.70
N SER A 127 -8.75 -5.00 -7.49
CA SER A 127 -7.48 -4.42 -7.96
C SER A 127 -7.61 -3.38 -9.10
N GLY A 128 -8.84 -3.02 -9.48
CA GLY A 128 -9.15 -2.29 -10.70
C GLY A 128 -9.37 -0.78 -10.57
N ALA A 129 -9.97 -0.24 -11.63
CA ALA A 129 -10.28 1.19 -11.83
C ALA A 129 -11.15 1.80 -10.73
N GLU A 130 -11.86 0.96 -9.97
CA GLU A 130 -12.74 1.32 -8.88
C GLU A 130 -12.01 1.61 -7.55
N ASN A 131 -10.75 1.18 -7.42
CA ASN A 131 -9.94 1.38 -6.22
C ASN A 131 -8.51 1.89 -6.51
N PRO A 132 -8.31 3.01 -7.24
CA PRO A 132 -7.01 3.68 -7.27
C PRO A 132 -6.58 4.04 -5.84
N HIS A 133 -5.32 3.76 -5.51
CA HIS A 133 -4.83 3.93 -4.15
C HIS A 133 -3.34 4.24 -4.07
N GLY A 134 -2.95 4.87 -2.98
CA GLY A 134 -1.58 5.30 -2.70
C GLY A 134 -1.30 5.37 -1.20
N VAL A 135 -0.10 5.83 -0.83
CA VAL A 135 0.31 5.95 0.58
C VAL A 135 1.02 7.29 0.79
N TYR A 136 0.59 8.06 1.80
CA TYR A 136 1.31 9.27 2.21
C TYR A 136 2.70 8.92 2.76
N ALA A 137 3.65 9.87 2.63
CA ALA A 137 4.98 9.68 3.17
C ALA A 137 4.97 9.32 4.67
N VAL A 138 5.89 8.43 5.07
CA VAL A 138 6.16 8.15 6.50
C VAL A 138 7.06 9.27 7.01
N THR A 139 6.59 10.03 8.00
CA THR A 139 7.30 11.20 8.53
C THR A 139 8.01 10.92 9.85
N LYS A 140 7.72 9.78 10.48
CA LYS A 140 8.43 9.27 11.67
C LYS A 140 8.20 7.77 11.82
N GLY A 141 9.19 7.05 12.34
CA GLY A 141 9.10 5.61 12.56
C GLY A 141 9.25 4.80 11.27
N GLN A 142 8.73 3.58 11.27
CA GLN A 142 8.76 2.65 10.15
C GLN A 142 7.38 2.01 9.98
N ARG A 143 6.88 1.92 8.75
CA ARG A 143 5.61 1.28 8.41
C ARG A 143 5.86 -0.11 7.83
N CYS A 144 5.35 -1.14 8.48
CA CYS A 144 5.49 -2.54 8.07
C CYS A 144 4.13 -3.11 7.66
N ALA A 145 4.09 -3.74 6.49
CA ALA A 145 2.89 -4.37 5.96
C ALA A 145 3.25 -5.55 5.07
N VAL A 146 2.32 -6.48 4.92
CA VAL A 146 2.37 -7.59 3.95
C VAL A 146 1.36 -7.30 2.85
N ALA A 147 1.83 -7.26 1.61
CA ALA A 147 0.97 -7.12 0.44
C ALA A 147 0.64 -8.50 -0.15
N LEU A 148 -0.61 -8.68 -0.54
CA LEU A 148 -1.14 -9.87 -1.21
C LEU A 148 -1.89 -9.43 -2.47
N TRP A 149 -1.76 -10.20 -3.55
CA TRP A 149 -2.37 -9.96 -4.86
C TRP A 149 -2.89 -11.27 -5.47
#